data_AF-A0A9E7K9Z4-F1
#
_entry.id   AF-A0A9E7K9Z4-F1
#
_cell.length_a   1.000
_cell.length_b   1.000
_cell.length_c   1.000
_cell.angle_alpha   90.00
_cell.angle_beta   90.00
_cell.angle_gamma   90.00
#
_symmetry.space_group_name_H-M   'P 1'
#
loop_
_entity.id
_entity.type
_entity.pdbx_description
1 polymer ?
#
loop_
_entity_poly.entity_id
_entity_poly.type
_entity_poly.pdbx_seq_one_letter_code
_entity_poly.pdbx_strand_id
1 'polypeptide(L)'
;METTLCSSCSFSVRYAPRHQLHPKRCSAVAANGGGFRGDGKRATGLFGRRCALASSLSLVSGMVLGSPGDGSAVTQGLLAGRIPGLSEPDENGWRTYRRPDDKSGGHGVGWSPIIPYSFKVPDGWQEVPVSIADLGGTEIDLRFANSKEGRLFVIVAPVRRFADIEGEAEIEMIGPPDKVISAFGPEVIGENVEGKVLSMEVAEHSGRKYYQFELEPPHVLITATAAGNRLYLFNVTGSGLQWKRHYMGLKQIADSFRVV
;
A
#
# COMPACT_ATOMS: atom_id res chain seq x y z
N MET A 1 54.40 8.35 55.18
CA MET A 1 53.69 9.38 55.97
C MET A 1 52.54 9.87 55.11
N GLU A 2 51.35 10.00 55.70
CA GLU A 2 50.18 10.75 55.19
C GLU A 2 49.54 10.23 53.86
N THR A 3 48.23 10.02 53.64
CA THR A 3 46.95 10.53 54.19
C THR A 3 46.67 12.01 53.86
N THR A 4 45.53 12.47 53.35
CA THR A 4 44.22 11.85 53.01
C THR A 4 43.63 12.64 51.81
N LEU A 5 42.33 12.82 51.48
CA LEU A 5 41.00 12.49 52.02
C LEU A 5 40.00 12.43 50.84
N CYS A 6 38.88 11.71 50.99
CA CYS A 6 37.76 11.75 50.04
C CYS A 6 37.02 13.11 50.06
N SER A 7 36.27 13.42 49.00
CA SER A 7 34.96 14.07 49.17
C SER A 7 33.99 13.68 48.07
N SER A 8 32.78 13.28 48.47
CA SER A 8 31.64 12.98 47.61
C SER A 8 30.52 13.98 47.93
N CYS A 9 29.76 14.42 46.93
CA CYS A 9 28.52 15.15 47.17
C CYS A 9 27.45 14.78 46.14
N SER A 10 26.19 14.77 46.58
CA SER A 10 25.08 14.09 45.90
C SER A 10 23.93 15.04 45.55
N PHE A 11 23.20 14.68 44.49
CA PHE A 11 21.79 14.99 44.20
C PHE A 11 21.15 16.31 44.69
N SER A 12 20.50 17.00 43.75
CA SER A 12 19.32 17.82 44.07
C SER A 12 18.30 17.77 42.93
N VAL A 13 17.26 16.95 43.10
CA VAL A 13 16.06 16.96 42.26
C VAL A 13 15.29 18.26 42.52
N ARG A 14 14.74 18.88 41.46
CA ARG A 14 13.71 19.91 41.57
C ARG A 14 12.47 19.49 40.78
N TYR A 15 11.29 19.78 41.32
CA TYR A 15 9.98 19.38 40.80
C TYR A 15 9.01 20.56 40.94
N ALA A 16 7.85 20.46 40.27
CA ALA A 16 6.69 21.38 40.40
C ALA A 16 6.90 22.77 39.73
N PRO A 17 5.83 23.54 39.39
CA PRO A 17 4.42 23.40 39.80
C PRO A 17 3.47 22.73 38.79
N ARG A 18 2.37 22.19 39.33
CA ARG A 18 1.14 21.89 38.58
C ARG A 18 0.31 23.17 38.42
N HIS A 19 -0.34 23.34 37.27
CA HIS A 19 -1.61 24.09 37.19
C HIS A 19 -2.78 23.11 37.05
N GLN A 20 -3.95 23.49 37.56
CA GLN A 20 -5.15 22.64 37.59
C GLN A 20 -6.36 23.31 36.93
N LEU A 21 -7.12 22.49 36.21
CA LEU A 21 -8.58 22.52 36.04
C LEU A 21 -9.27 23.78 35.48
N HIS A 22 -9.86 23.63 34.30
CA HIS A 22 -11.33 23.69 34.20
C HIS A 22 -11.85 22.91 32.97
N PRO A 23 -12.79 21.95 33.15
CA PRO A 23 -13.43 21.26 32.03
C PRO A 23 -14.61 22.08 31.47
N LYS A 24 -14.83 22.05 30.14
CA LYS A 24 -16.03 22.59 29.51
C LYS A 24 -17.09 21.50 29.31
N ARG A 25 -18.36 21.87 29.55
CA ARG A 25 -19.52 20.97 29.50
C ARG A 25 -19.77 20.36 28.12
N CYS A 26 -20.12 19.08 28.11
CA CYS A 26 -21.06 18.55 27.11
C CYS A 26 -22.50 18.92 27.52
N SER A 27 -23.34 19.28 26.55
CA SER A 27 -24.79 19.45 26.77
C SER A 27 -25.53 18.23 26.19
N ALA A 28 -26.07 17.38 27.06
CA ALA A 28 -27.05 16.38 26.65
C ALA A 28 -28.45 17.01 26.68
N VAL A 29 -29.22 16.85 25.61
CA VAL A 29 -30.67 17.11 25.61
C VAL A 29 -31.37 15.79 25.90
N ALA A 30 -32.21 15.78 26.94
CA ALA A 30 -33.07 14.65 27.26
C ALA A 30 -34.52 15.15 27.37
N ALA A 31 -35.42 14.50 26.64
CA ALA A 31 -36.86 14.63 26.83
C ALA A 31 -37.53 13.32 26.39
N ASN A 32 -38.28 12.74 27.33
CA ASN A 32 -39.39 11.76 27.25
C ASN A 32 -39.52 10.87 25.99
N GLY A 33 -39.73 9.55 26.09
CA GLY A 33 -40.19 8.76 27.23
C GLY A 33 -41.64 8.28 27.03
N GLY A 34 -41.94 7.05 27.45
CA GLY A 34 -43.25 6.41 27.26
C GLY A 34 -43.18 5.21 26.32
N GLY A 35 -42.77 4.05 26.85
CA GLY A 35 -43.01 2.77 26.19
C GLY A 35 -44.35 2.18 26.64
N PHE A 36 -45.09 1.56 25.72
CA PHE A 36 -46.16 0.62 26.06
C PHE A 36 -46.07 -0.63 25.20
N ARG A 37 -46.53 -1.75 25.76
CA ARG A 37 -46.27 -3.12 25.27
C ARG A 37 -47.61 -3.77 24.93
N GLY A 38 -47.76 -4.31 23.72
CA GLY A 38 -48.97 -5.01 23.28
C GLY A 38 -48.63 -6.17 22.34
N ASP A 39 -49.06 -7.38 22.70
CA ASP A 39 -48.99 -8.59 21.86
C ASP A 39 -50.27 -8.72 21.01
N GLY A 40 -50.16 -9.34 19.84
CA GLY A 40 -51.25 -9.45 18.86
C GLY A 40 -50.91 -10.39 17.71
N LYS A 41 -51.40 -11.64 17.78
CA LYS A 41 -51.11 -12.70 16.81
C LYS A 41 -52.19 -12.81 15.71
N ARG A 42 -51.81 -13.52 14.62
CA ARG A 42 -52.65 -14.07 13.51
C ARG A 42 -52.96 -13.09 12.36
N ALA A 43 -53.21 -13.55 11.12
CA ALA A 43 -52.80 -14.77 10.40
C ALA A 43 -53.19 -14.69 8.90
N THR A 44 -52.51 -15.46 8.04
CA THR A 44 -53.00 -16.04 6.76
C THR A 44 -53.75 -15.17 5.74
N GLY A 45 -53.15 -15.01 4.55
CA GLY A 45 -53.82 -14.67 3.28
C GLY A 45 -53.09 -15.35 2.10
N LEU A 46 -53.81 -15.82 1.08
CA LEU A 46 -53.29 -16.76 0.06
C LEU A 46 -53.82 -16.49 -1.36
N PHE A 47 -53.05 -16.97 -2.36
CA PHE A 47 -53.37 -17.23 -3.78
C PHE A 47 -53.54 -16.09 -4.81
N GLY A 48 -53.14 -16.41 -6.07
CA GLY A 48 -53.44 -15.65 -7.30
C GLY A 48 -52.21 -15.32 -8.18
N ARG A 49 -51.39 -16.27 -8.65
CA ARG A 49 -51.61 -17.13 -9.84
C ARG A 49 -52.25 -16.45 -11.07
N ARG A 50 -51.44 -16.18 -12.11
CA ARG A 50 -51.63 -16.67 -13.50
C ARG A 50 -50.41 -16.35 -14.38
N CYS A 51 -50.21 -17.12 -15.46
CA CYS A 51 -49.14 -16.98 -16.44
C CYS A 51 -49.74 -16.85 -17.85
N ALA A 52 -49.03 -16.21 -18.77
CA ALA A 52 -49.20 -16.42 -20.21
C ALA A 52 -47.88 -16.10 -20.93
N LEU A 53 -47.43 -17.03 -21.78
CA LEU A 53 -46.40 -16.79 -22.80
C LEU A 53 -47.09 -16.90 -24.16
N ALA A 54 -46.76 -16.03 -25.09
CA ALA A 54 -47.23 -16.09 -26.47
C ALA A 54 -46.09 -15.66 -27.41
N SER A 55 -45.43 -16.63 -28.04
CA SER A 55 -44.44 -16.39 -29.09
C SER A 55 -45.13 -16.19 -30.44
N SER A 56 -44.59 -15.32 -31.28
CA SER A 56 -44.91 -15.26 -32.70
C SER A 56 -43.63 -15.38 -33.53
N LEU A 57 -43.74 -16.11 -34.65
CA LEU A 57 -42.65 -16.35 -35.60
C LEU A 57 -42.81 -15.42 -36.81
N SER A 58 -41.70 -15.08 -37.47
CA SER A 58 -41.70 -14.46 -38.80
C SER A 58 -40.42 -14.84 -39.55
N LEU A 59 -40.49 -14.87 -40.89
CA LEU A 59 -39.58 -15.65 -41.73
C LEU A 59 -38.72 -14.80 -42.68
N VAL A 60 -37.43 -15.16 -42.72
CA VAL A 60 -36.52 -15.20 -43.90
C VAL A 60 -36.59 -14.06 -44.93
N SER A 61 -35.56 -13.21 -44.91
CA SER A 61 -34.87 -12.59 -46.07
C SER A 61 -33.62 -11.86 -45.56
N GLY A 62 -32.48 -11.77 -46.24
CA GLY A 62 -32.00 -12.38 -47.48
C GLY A 62 -30.49 -12.10 -47.63
N MET A 63 -29.74 -12.84 -48.46
CA MET A 63 -28.29 -12.65 -48.57
C MET A 63 -27.90 -11.38 -49.34
N VAL A 64 -27.03 -10.54 -48.75
CA VAL A 64 -26.23 -9.55 -49.46
C VAL A 64 -24.78 -9.66 -48.98
N LEU A 65 -23.86 -10.01 -49.89
CA LEU A 65 -22.43 -9.95 -49.66
C LEU A 65 -21.95 -8.50 -49.80
N GLY A 66 -21.80 -7.80 -48.68
CA GLY A 66 -21.10 -6.53 -48.60
C GLY A 66 -19.74 -6.70 -47.95
N SER A 67 -18.67 -6.26 -48.60
CA SER A 67 -17.32 -6.31 -48.04
C SER A 67 -17.22 -5.46 -46.77
N PRO A 68 -16.60 -5.96 -45.68
CA PRO A 68 -16.13 -5.10 -44.61
C PRO A 68 -14.91 -4.32 -45.12
N GLY A 69 -15.14 -3.16 -45.73
CA GLY A 69 -14.07 -2.19 -45.97
C GLY A 69 -13.46 -1.78 -44.62
N ASP A 70 -12.16 -1.52 -44.61
CA ASP A 70 -11.30 -1.56 -43.41
C ASP A 70 -11.86 -0.82 -42.19
N GLY A 71 -12.60 -1.56 -41.37
CA GLY A 71 -13.00 -1.14 -40.04
C GLY A 71 -11.77 -1.16 -39.16
N SER A 72 -11.03 -0.05 -39.14
CA SER A 72 -9.84 0.17 -38.30
C SER A 72 -10.07 -0.42 -36.92
N ALA A 73 -9.41 -1.55 -36.64
CA ALA A 73 -9.65 -2.31 -35.44
C ALA A 73 -9.20 -1.47 -34.24
N VAL A 74 -10.15 -0.79 -33.59
CA VAL A 74 -9.91 -0.02 -32.37
C VAL A 74 -9.35 -0.99 -31.35
N THR A 75 -8.05 -0.87 -31.06
CA THR A 75 -7.30 -1.81 -30.23
C THR A 75 -8.00 -1.93 -28.88
N GLN A 76 -8.66 -3.08 -28.65
CA GLN A 76 -9.58 -3.28 -27.52
C GLN A 76 -8.81 -3.55 -26.21
N GLY A 77 -7.96 -2.60 -25.82
CA GLY A 77 -7.04 -2.68 -24.69
C GLY A 77 -7.69 -2.65 -23.31
N LEU A 78 -9.03 -2.63 -23.24
CA LEU A 78 -9.82 -2.64 -22.02
C LEU A 78 -10.76 -3.85 -21.98
N LEU A 79 -10.18 -5.04 -21.87
CA LEU A 79 -10.90 -6.18 -21.29
C LEU A 79 -11.13 -5.89 -19.80
N ALA A 80 -12.40 -5.79 -19.39
CA ALA A 80 -12.76 -5.57 -17.99
C ALA A 80 -12.19 -6.69 -17.12
N GLY A 81 -11.19 -6.35 -16.29
CA GLY A 81 -10.45 -7.30 -15.44
C GLY A 81 -8.93 -7.30 -15.65
N ARG A 82 -8.40 -6.74 -16.76
CA ARG A 82 -6.94 -6.52 -16.89
C ARG A 82 -6.52 -5.23 -16.19
N ILE A 83 -5.69 -5.35 -15.16
CA ILE A 83 -5.02 -4.23 -14.47
C ILE A 83 -3.97 -3.63 -15.43
N PRO A 84 -3.96 -2.31 -15.69
CA PRO A 84 -2.96 -1.68 -16.53
C PRO A 84 -1.53 -1.93 -16.02
N GLY A 85 -0.70 -2.57 -16.83
CA GLY A 85 0.69 -2.90 -16.50
C GLY A 85 0.93 -4.26 -15.84
N LEU A 86 -0.10 -5.03 -15.47
CA LEU A 86 0.06 -6.39 -14.93
C LEU A 86 -0.03 -7.45 -16.05
N SER A 87 0.99 -8.30 -16.15
CA SER A 87 1.04 -9.39 -17.14
C SER A 87 0.03 -10.51 -16.85
N GLU A 88 -0.11 -11.42 -17.81
CA GLU A 88 -0.59 -12.78 -17.54
C GLU A 88 0.44 -13.56 -16.70
N PRO A 89 0.06 -14.68 -16.03
CA PRO A 89 1.00 -15.52 -15.30
C PRO A 89 2.04 -16.19 -16.21
N ASP A 90 3.27 -16.31 -15.73
CA ASP A 90 4.30 -17.19 -16.28
C ASP A 90 4.08 -18.66 -15.88
N GLU A 91 4.94 -19.57 -16.36
CA GLU A 91 4.84 -21.02 -16.13
C GLU A 91 4.86 -21.41 -14.64
N ASN A 92 5.35 -20.53 -13.76
CA ASN A 92 5.41 -20.74 -12.31
C ASN A 92 4.23 -20.07 -11.58
N GLY A 93 3.27 -19.51 -12.31
CA GLY A 93 2.12 -18.76 -11.76
C GLY A 93 2.45 -17.34 -11.32
N TRP A 94 3.59 -16.77 -11.73
CA TRP A 94 3.99 -15.42 -11.34
C TRP A 94 3.67 -14.38 -12.42
N ARG A 95 3.17 -13.23 -12.01
CA ARG A 95 2.77 -12.11 -12.86
C ARG A 95 3.71 -10.95 -12.63
N THR A 96 4.18 -10.31 -13.69
CA THR A 96 5.00 -9.11 -13.63
C THR A 96 4.11 -7.88 -13.76
N TYR A 97 4.14 -7.01 -12.76
CA TYR A 97 3.67 -5.63 -12.91
C TYR A 97 4.83 -4.77 -13.44
N ARG A 98 4.56 -3.95 -14.46
CA ARG A 98 5.36 -2.77 -14.82
C ARG A 98 4.45 -1.55 -14.74
N ARG A 99 4.91 -0.51 -14.05
CA ARG A 99 4.21 0.79 -14.00
C ARG A 99 4.04 1.34 -15.42
N PRO A 100 2.82 1.64 -15.88
CA PRO A 100 2.62 2.33 -17.15
C PRO A 100 3.24 3.73 -17.11
N ASP A 101 3.91 4.13 -18.19
CA ASP A 101 4.60 5.41 -18.30
C ASP A 101 3.60 6.59 -18.17
N ASP A 102 2.43 6.46 -18.81
CA ASP A 102 1.31 7.42 -18.75
C ASP A 102 0.53 7.44 -17.41
N LYS A 103 0.85 6.57 -16.43
CA LYS A 103 0.15 6.59 -15.12
C LYS A 103 0.51 7.89 -14.39
N SER A 104 -0.44 8.81 -14.21
CA SER A 104 -0.27 9.95 -13.30
C SER A 104 0.00 9.47 -11.88
N GLY A 105 0.92 10.11 -11.16
CA GLY A 105 1.18 9.80 -9.75
C GLY A 105 -0.03 10.06 -8.84
N GLY A 106 -0.06 9.41 -7.68
CA GLY A 106 -1.08 9.64 -6.65
C GLY A 106 -1.06 11.06 -6.09
N HIS A 107 -2.12 11.44 -5.36
CA HIS A 107 -2.20 12.70 -4.63
C HIS A 107 -1.09 12.77 -3.58
N GLY A 108 0.02 13.45 -3.89
CA GLY A 108 1.24 13.52 -3.07
C GLY A 108 2.50 13.25 -3.90
N VAL A 109 2.47 12.25 -4.78
CA VAL A 109 3.58 11.86 -5.68
C VAL A 109 3.95 12.99 -6.66
N GLY A 110 2.98 13.84 -7.02
CA GLY A 110 3.18 15.02 -7.87
C GLY A 110 3.29 14.71 -9.37
N TRP A 111 3.22 15.78 -10.17
CA TRP A 111 3.06 15.72 -11.64
C TRP A 111 4.36 15.52 -12.43
N SER A 112 5.53 15.63 -11.79
CA SER A 112 6.82 15.38 -12.44
C SER A 112 6.92 13.92 -12.93
N PRO A 113 7.62 13.64 -14.03
CA PRO A 113 7.84 12.27 -14.51
C PRO A 113 8.29 11.31 -13.41
N ILE A 114 7.82 10.06 -13.51
CA ILE A 114 8.15 8.97 -12.60
C ILE A 114 8.87 7.92 -13.43
N ILE A 115 10.11 7.59 -13.07
CA ILE A 115 10.84 6.51 -13.73
C ILE A 115 10.08 5.21 -13.44
N PRO A 116 9.72 4.41 -14.45
CA PRO A 116 8.91 3.23 -14.23
C PRO A 116 9.59 2.24 -13.27
N TYR A 117 8.78 1.45 -12.59
CA TYR A 117 9.25 0.34 -11.77
C TYR A 117 8.46 -0.92 -12.11
N SER A 118 9.02 -2.06 -11.76
CA SER A 118 8.44 -3.37 -11.97
C SER A 118 8.72 -4.30 -10.79
N PHE A 119 7.85 -5.28 -10.59
CA PHE A 119 8.00 -6.35 -9.60
C PHE A 119 7.15 -7.55 -10.04
N LYS A 120 7.37 -8.70 -9.42
CA LYS A 120 6.55 -9.91 -9.59
C LYS A 120 5.63 -10.14 -8.38
N VAL A 121 4.45 -10.68 -8.63
CA VAL A 121 3.51 -11.23 -7.63
C VAL A 121 3.00 -12.61 -8.06
N PRO A 122 2.65 -13.51 -7.14
CA PRO A 122 1.84 -14.69 -7.46
C PRO A 122 0.49 -14.29 -8.06
N ASP A 123 -0.13 -15.16 -8.85
CA ASP A 123 -1.52 -14.93 -9.28
C ASP A 123 -2.51 -14.86 -8.10
N GLY A 124 -3.64 -14.19 -8.32
CA GLY A 124 -4.65 -13.88 -7.29
C GLY A 124 -4.38 -12.59 -6.50
N TRP A 125 -3.15 -12.06 -6.52
CA TRP A 125 -2.84 -10.70 -6.04
C TRP A 125 -3.46 -9.65 -6.97
N GLN A 126 -4.10 -8.63 -6.39
CA GLN A 126 -4.87 -7.61 -7.11
C GLN A 126 -4.51 -6.18 -6.66
N GLU A 127 -4.59 -5.20 -7.57
CA GLU A 127 -4.42 -3.78 -7.25
C GLU A 127 -5.55 -3.33 -6.29
N VAL A 128 -5.19 -2.56 -5.26
CA VAL A 128 -6.12 -2.01 -4.28
C VAL A 128 -6.12 -0.48 -4.44
N PRO A 129 -7.28 0.20 -4.47
CA PRO A 129 -7.33 1.65 -4.53
C PRO A 129 -6.53 2.32 -3.41
N VAL A 130 -5.77 3.37 -3.76
CA VAL A 130 -5.01 4.20 -2.81
C VAL A 130 -5.92 5.29 -2.25
N SER A 131 -5.81 5.55 -0.95
CA SER A 131 -6.50 6.63 -0.23
C SER A 131 -5.51 7.66 0.32
N ILE A 132 -5.97 8.88 0.57
CA ILE A 132 -5.17 9.91 1.27
C ILE A 132 -5.07 9.59 2.79
N ALA A 133 -6.00 8.79 3.32
CA ALA A 133 -6.02 8.38 4.72
C ALA A 133 -5.13 7.15 5.02
N ASP A 134 -4.19 6.82 4.12
CA ASP A 134 -3.41 5.60 4.16
C ASP A 134 -2.08 5.72 4.91
N LEU A 135 -1.74 4.66 5.67
CA LEU A 135 -0.39 4.50 6.19
C LEU A 135 0.59 4.26 5.03
N GLY A 136 1.75 4.93 5.09
CA GLY A 136 2.63 5.16 3.94
C GLY A 136 2.51 6.56 3.32
N GLY A 137 1.60 7.40 3.80
CA GLY A 137 1.53 8.83 3.44
C GLY A 137 0.82 9.12 2.12
N THR A 138 1.02 10.32 1.59
CA THR A 138 0.37 10.79 0.36
C THR A 138 1.07 10.26 -0.90
N GLU A 139 2.34 9.91 -0.78
CA GLU A 139 3.23 9.52 -1.87
C GLU A 139 3.10 8.05 -2.31
N ILE A 140 2.00 7.38 -1.96
CA ILE A 140 1.69 6.02 -2.43
C ILE A 140 1.22 6.05 -3.90
N ASP A 141 1.96 5.38 -4.78
CA ASP A 141 1.68 5.30 -6.23
C ASP A 141 0.92 4.02 -6.63
N LEU A 142 1.00 2.99 -5.78
CA LEU A 142 0.41 1.68 -6.03
C LEU A 142 0.24 0.87 -4.74
N ARG A 143 -0.83 0.08 -4.69
CA ARG A 143 -1.05 -0.96 -3.67
C ARG A 143 -1.53 -2.25 -4.32
N PHE A 144 -1.06 -3.39 -3.81
CA PHE A 144 -1.51 -4.72 -4.23
C PHE A 144 -1.76 -5.58 -2.99
N ALA A 145 -2.73 -6.49 -3.03
CA ALA A 145 -3.02 -7.37 -1.90
C ALA A 145 -3.55 -8.75 -2.30
N ASN A 146 -3.35 -9.71 -1.40
CA ASN A 146 -3.97 -11.03 -1.39
C ASN A 146 -4.33 -11.36 0.07
N SER A 147 -5.63 -11.49 0.37
CA SER A 147 -6.13 -11.65 1.74
C SER A 147 -5.59 -12.88 2.49
N LYS A 148 -5.05 -13.88 1.78
CA LYS A 148 -4.44 -15.08 2.36
C LYS A 148 -2.94 -14.92 2.64
N GLU A 149 -2.26 -14.05 1.91
CA GLU A 149 -0.79 -14.03 1.82
C GLU A 149 -0.16 -12.73 2.35
N GLY A 150 -0.78 -11.57 2.11
CA GLY A 150 -0.24 -10.28 2.55
C GLY A 150 -0.72 -9.09 1.71
N ARG A 151 0.00 -7.98 1.82
CA ARG A 151 -0.20 -6.77 1.01
C ARG A 151 1.15 -6.09 0.73
N LEU A 152 1.25 -5.42 -0.40
CA LEU A 152 2.41 -4.62 -0.78
C LEU A 152 2.00 -3.21 -1.22
N PHE A 153 2.92 -2.25 -1.13
CA PHE A 153 2.70 -0.89 -1.56
C PHE A 153 3.99 -0.18 -1.98
N VAL A 154 3.87 0.67 -3.00
CA VAL A 154 4.99 1.46 -3.55
C VAL A 154 4.79 2.92 -3.19
N ILE A 155 5.77 3.49 -2.48
CA ILE A 155 5.87 4.94 -2.24
C ILE A 155 6.90 5.52 -3.21
N VAL A 156 6.58 6.68 -3.79
CA VAL A 156 7.41 7.42 -4.74
C VAL A 156 7.56 8.86 -4.27
N ALA A 157 8.44 9.07 -3.28
CA ALA A 157 8.62 10.35 -2.60
C ALA A 157 9.70 11.23 -3.27
N PRO A 158 9.60 12.58 -3.20
CA PRO A 158 10.67 13.46 -3.66
C PRO A 158 11.93 13.33 -2.79
N VAL A 159 13.12 13.18 -3.39
CA VAL A 159 14.39 13.06 -2.65
C VAL A 159 14.65 14.26 -1.73
N ARG A 160 14.22 15.46 -2.15
CA ARG A 160 14.32 16.71 -1.38
C ARG A 160 13.55 16.72 -0.04
N ARG A 161 12.74 15.70 0.26
CA ARG A 161 12.20 15.46 1.61
C ARG A 161 13.25 14.96 2.61
N PHE A 162 14.36 14.37 2.12
CA PHE A 162 15.33 13.63 2.93
C PHE A 162 16.77 14.15 2.81
N ALA A 163 17.15 14.67 1.64
CA ALA A 163 18.44 15.31 1.39
C ALA A 163 18.32 16.36 0.27
N ASP A 164 19.00 17.50 0.40
CA ASP A 164 18.97 18.54 -0.63
C ASP A 164 19.96 18.20 -1.76
N ILE A 165 19.50 17.30 -2.63
CA ILE A 165 20.22 16.80 -3.81
C ILE A 165 19.53 17.33 -5.06
N GLU A 166 20.31 17.87 -5.99
CA GLU A 166 19.84 18.33 -7.30
C GLU A 166 20.21 17.32 -8.39
N GLY A 167 19.35 17.17 -9.40
CA GLY A 167 19.59 16.28 -10.54
C GLY A 167 19.22 14.82 -10.27
N GLU A 168 20.14 13.91 -10.59
CA GLU A 168 19.98 12.46 -10.47
C GLU A 168 20.58 11.95 -9.15
N ALA A 169 19.72 11.44 -8.27
CA ALA A 169 20.08 10.98 -6.94
C ALA A 169 20.20 9.46 -6.88
N GLU A 170 21.34 9.00 -6.35
CA GLU A 170 21.55 7.62 -5.91
C GLU A 170 21.21 7.48 -4.42
N ILE A 171 20.82 6.29 -3.97
CA ILE A 171 20.41 6.09 -2.57
C ILE A 171 21.54 6.37 -1.56
N GLU A 172 22.80 6.14 -1.96
CA GLU A 172 23.99 6.42 -1.12
C GLU A 172 24.16 7.93 -0.83
N MET A 173 23.71 8.81 -1.73
CA MET A 173 23.72 10.26 -1.50
C MET A 173 22.74 10.68 -0.39
N ILE A 174 21.65 9.93 -0.22
CA ILE A 174 20.68 10.14 0.87
C ILE A 174 21.29 9.66 2.19
N GLY A 175 22.03 8.54 2.17
CA GLY A 175 22.89 8.09 3.27
C GLY A 175 23.12 6.59 3.30
N PRO A 176 23.81 6.07 4.33
CA PRO A 176 23.91 4.62 4.58
C PRO A 176 22.57 4.01 5.01
N PRO A 177 22.36 2.69 4.89
CA PRO A 177 21.08 2.01 5.16
C PRO A 177 20.39 2.46 6.45
N ASP A 178 21.11 2.51 7.58
CA ASP A 178 20.60 2.92 8.90
C ASP A 178 19.95 4.30 8.90
N LYS A 179 20.59 5.27 8.23
CA LYS A 179 20.07 6.65 8.11
C LYS A 179 18.80 6.67 7.27
N VAL A 180 18.76 5.88 6.20
CA VAL A 180 17.61 5.87 5.27
C VAL A 180 16.40 5.21 5.95
N ILE A 181 16.53 4.03 6.58
CA ILE A 181 15.43 3.40 7.34
C ILE A 181 14.98 4.23 8.54
N SER A 182 15.89 4.91 9.25
CA SER A 182 15.50 5.82 10.34
C SER A 182 14.68 7.02 9.84
N ALA A 183 14.89 7.45 8.59
CA ALA A 183 14.22 8.62 8.02
C ALA A 183 12.83 8.31 7.45
N PHE A 184 12.65 7.22 6.68
CA PHE A 184 11.35 6.86 6.10
C PHE A 184 10.55 5.84 6.93
N GLY A 185 11.22 5.01 7.73
CA GLY A 185 10.63 3.84 8.38
C GLY A 185 9.36 4.17 9.18
N PRO A 186 9.36 5.19 10.05
CA PRO A 186 8.17 5.57 10.82
C PRO A 186 6.95 6.01 10.00
N GLU A 187 7.14 6.49 8.77
CA GLU A 187 6.06 6.84 7.85
C GLU A 187 5.46 5.60 7.15
N VAL A 188 6.31 4.61 6.86
CA VAL A 188 5.92 3.32 6.29
C VAL A 188 5.19 2.43 7.31
N ILE A 189 5.75 2.29 8.53
CA ILE A 189 5.23 1.35 9.53
C ILE A 189 4.33 1.99 10.59
N GLY A 190 4.30 3.33 10.70
CA GLY A 190 3.47 4.09 11.64
C GLY A 190 4.02 4.21 13.06
N GLU A 191 5.26 3.80 13.30
CA GLU A 191 5.92 3.75 14.61
C GLU A 191 7.46 3.72 14.47
N ASN A 192 8.20 3.94 15.56
CA ASN A 192 9.67 3.89 15.51
C ASN A 192 10.18 2.51 15.06
N VAL A 193 11.24 2.48 14.23
CA VAL A 193 11.93 1.30 13.70
C VAL A 193 13.08 0.80 14.59
N GLU A 194 13.51 1.61 15.56
CA GLU A 194 14.59 1.29 16.49
C GLU A 194 14.35 -0.04 17.21
N GLY A 195 15.34 -0.94 17.17
CA GLY A 195 15.28 -2.27 17.77
C GLY A 195 14.41 -3.30 17.04
N LYS A 196 13.85 -2.98 15.86
CA LYS A 196 12.96 -3.88 15.09
C LYS A 196 13.55 -4.42 13.79
N VAL A 197 14.61 -3.81 13.28
CA VAL A 197 15.32 -4.27 12.08
C VAL A 197 16.08 -5.55 12.41
N LEU A 198 15.66 -6.67 11.81
CA LEU A 198 16.33 -7.98 11.94
C LEU A 198 17.57 -8.07 11.03
N SER A 199 17.46 -7.56 9.81
CA SER A 199 18.53 -7.60 8.82
C SER A 199 18.55 -6.37 7.93
N MET A 200 19.75 -6.05 7.42
CA MET A 200 19.99 -5.07 6.38
C MET A 200 20.91 -5.68 5.33
N GLU A 201 20.46 -5.64 4.07
CA GLU A 201 21.19 -6.15 2.92
C GLU A 201 21.35 -5.01 1.90
N VAL A 202 22.50 -4.95 1.22
CA VAL A 202 22.74 -4.01 0.11
C VAL A 202 22.96 -4.82 -1.15
N ALA A 203 22.05 -4.67 -2.11
CA ALA A 203 22.08 -5.35 -3.40
C ALA A 203 22.31 -4.33 -4.53
N GLU A 204 22.98 -4.75 -5.61
CA GLU A 204 23.14 -3.93 -6.81
C GLU A 204 22.55 -4.66 -8.03
N HIS A 205 21.68 -3.96 -8.77
CA HIS A 205 21.00 -4.49 -9.93
C HIS A 205 20.96 -3.44 -11.04
N SER A 206 21.48 -3.79 -12.22
CA SER A 206 21.57 -2.90 -13.39
C SER A 206 22.28 -1.57 -13.09
N GLY A 207 23.35 -1.60 -12.29
CA GLY A 207 24.12 -0.41 -11.86
C GLY A 207 23.42 0.46 -10.81
N ARG A 208 22.25 0.07 -10.30
CA ARG A 208 21.51 0.77 -9.26
C ARG A 208 21.55 -0.01 -7.95
N LYS A 209 21.86 0.68 -6.84
CA LYS A 209 21.89 0.09 -5.50
C LYS A 209 20.50 0.11 -4.84
N TYR A 210 20.24 -0.96 -4.10
CA TYR A 210 19.01 -1.23 -3.37
C TYR A 210 19.37 -1.53 -1.92
N TYR A 211 18.73 -0.86 -0.98
CA TYR A 211 18.81 -1.20 0.44
C TYR A 211 17.59 -2.02 0.81
N GLN A 212 17.82 -3.23 1.32
CA GLN A 212 16.76 -4.14 1.73
C GLN A 212 16.78 -4.30 3.25
N PHE A 213 15.60 -4.24 3.86
CA PHE A 213 15.39 -4.29 5.30
C PHE A 213 14.34 -5.34 5.63
N GLU A 214 14.62 -6.19 6.61
CA GLU A 214 13.60 -7.06 7.23
C GLU A 214 13.35 -6.59 8.65
N LEU A 215 12.08 -6.38 9.02
CA LEU A 215 11.68 -5.95 10.36
C LEU A 215 10.74 -6.97 11.01
N GLU A 216 10.86 -7.14 12.33
CA GLU A 216 9.93 -7.91 13.15
C GLU A 216 9.96 -7.48 14.63
N PRO A 217 8.79 -7.23 15.27
CA PRO A 217 7.53 -6.75 14.70
C PRO A 217 7.63 -5.25 14.38
N PRO A 218 6.96 -4.73 13.32
CA PRO A 218 5.98 -5.42 12.48
C PRO A 218 6.66 -6.17 11.33
N HIS A 219 6.08 -7.30 10.91
CA HIS A 219 6.59 -8.12 9.81
C HIS A 219 6.49 -7.36 8.47
N VAL A 220 7.60 -6.75 8.05
CA VAL A 220 7.72 -6.04 6.78
C VAL A 220 9.09 -6.27 6.13
N LEU A 221 9.08 -6.50 4.82
CA LEU A 221 10.24 -6.33 3.96
C LEU A 221 10.15 -4.98 3.27
N ILE A 222 11.21 -4.20 3.32
CA ILE A 222 11.32 -2.92 2.62
C ILE A 222 12.49 -3.00 1.65
N THR A 223 12.29 -2.62 0.40
CA THR A 223 13.34 -2.45 -0.60
C THR A 223 13.32 -1.01 -1.09
N ALA A 224 14.37 -0.26 -0.76
CA ALA A 224 14.52 1.16 -1.06
C ALA A 224 15.56 1.40 -2.16
N THR A 225 15.29 2.33 -3.08
CA THR A 225 16.27 2.82 -4.06
C THR A 225 15.93 4.24 -4.52
N ALA A 226 16.87 4.96 -5.12
CA ALA A 226 16.63 6.28 -5.72
C ALA A 226 16.94 6.26 -7.23
N ALA A 227 16.21 7.08 -7.98
CA ALA A 227 16.46 7.31 -9.41
C ALA A 227 15.87 8.67 -9.84
N GLY A 228 16.61 9.46 -10.61
CA GLY A 228 16.25 10.85 -10.88
C GLY A 228 16.10 11.63 -9.57
N ASN A 229 15.04 12.43 -9.43
CA ASN A 229 14.74 13.18 -8.21
C ASN A 229 13.79 12.46 -7.22
N ARG A 230 13.63 11.13 -7.34
CA ARG A 230 12.64 10.33 -6.59
C ARG A 230 13.27 9.19 -5.80
N LEU A 231 12.81 9.02 -4.56
CA LEU A 231 13.05 7.87 -3.68
C LEU A 231 11.87 6.90 -3.83
N TYR A 232 12.17 5.64 -4.13
CA TYR A 232 11.22 4.55 -4.30
C TYR A 232 11.34 3.62 -3.11
N LEU A 233 10.22 3.40 -2.40
CA LEU A 233 10.14 2.45 -1.28
C LEU A 233 9.12 1.37 -1.64
N PHE A 234 9.59 0.15 -1.84
CA PHE A 234 8.76 -1.03 -2.09
C PHE A 234 8.58 -1.81 -0.80
N ASN A 235 7.35 -1.90 -0.31
CA ASN A 235 7.06 -2.43 1.03
C ASN A 235 6.16 -3.67 0.89
N VAL A 236 6.55 -4.80 1.46
CA VAL A 236 5.79 -6.06 1.47
C VAL A 236 5.52 -6.45 2.92
N THR A 237 4.23 -6.53 3.30
CA THR A 237 3.80 -6.71 4.70
C THR A 237 2.86 -7.90 4.85
N GLY A 238 2.91 -8.55 6.02
CA GLY A 238 1.97 -9.60 6.41
C GLY A 238 1.62 -9.55 7.90
N SER A 239 0.47 -10.10 8.27
CA SER A 239 0.24 -10.52 9.67
C SER A 239 1.17 -11.69 10.03
N GLY A 240 1.44 -11.93 11.32
CA GLY A 240 2.36 -13.02 11.71
C GLY A 240 1.96 -14.42 11.26
N LEU A 241 0.66 -14.68 11.05
CA LEU A 241 0.19 -15.93 10.45
C LEU A 241 0.44 -16.01 8.94
N GLN A 242 0.32 -14.88 8.23
CA GLN A 242 0.67 -14.76 6.82
C GLN A 242 2.18 -14.91 6.62
N TRP A 243 2.98 -14.14 7.37
CA TRP A 243 4.45 -14.18 7.36
C TRP A 243 4.96 -15.61 7.58
N LYS A 244 4.57 -16.26 8.67
CA LYS A 244 4.99 -17.64 9.00
C LYS A 244 4.62 -18.69 7.93
N ARG A 245 3.64 -18.42 7.06
CA ARG A 245 3.21 -19.34 5.99
C ARG A 245 3.76 -18.98 4.61
N HIS A 246 3.97 -17.70 4.35
CA HIS A 246 4.20 -17.16 3.00
C HIS A 246 5.50 -16.35 2.86
N TYR A 247 6.34 -16.27 3.91
CA TYR A 247 7.60 -15.53 3.94
C TYR A 247 8.43 -15.66 2.65
N MET A 248 8.66 -16.87 2.16
CA MET A 248 9.45 -17.10 0.94
C MET A 248 8.82 -16.45 -0.31
N GLY A 249 7.49 -16.45 -0.41
CA GLY A 249 6.77 -15.72 -1.46
C GLY A 249 6.86 -14.20 -1.26
N LEU A 250 6.73 -13.72 -0.03
CA LEU A 250 6.85 -12.29 0.30
C LEU A 250 8.27 -11.75 0.04
N LYS A 251 9.32 -12.53 0.34
CA LYS A 251 10.73 -12.24 0.03
C LYS A 251 11.00 -12.29 -1.47
N GLN A 252 10.47 -13.27 -2.19
CA GLN A 252 10.54 -13.29 -3.65
C GLN A 252 9.79 -12.11 -4.32
N ILE A 253 8.68 -11.63 -3.75
CA ILE A 253 8.03 -10.37 -4.17
C ILE A 253 8.99 -9.19 -3.93
N ALA A 254 9.53 -9.03 -2.72
CA ALA A 254 10.45 -7.94 -2.37
C ALA A 254 11.71 -7.90 -3.25
N ASP A 255 12.41 -9.04 -3.37
CA ASP A 255 13.65 -9.19 -4.13
C ASP A 255 13.45 -9.05 -5.65
N SER A 256 12.22 -9.03 -6.14
CA SER A 256 11.88 -8.81 -7.56
C SER A 256 11.75 -7.34 -7.97
N PHE A 257 11.71 -6.40 -7.02
CA PHE A 257 11.45 -4.98 -7.32
C PHE A 257 12.62 -4.28 -8.02
N ARG A 258 12.37 -3.70 -9.20
CA ARG A 258 13.37 -2.95 -9.99
C ARG A 258 12.78 -1.65 -10.52
N VAL A 259 13.57 -0.58 -10.49
CA VAL A 259 13.33 0.67 -11.24
C VAL A 259 14.04 0.54 -12.59
N VAL A 260 13.35 0.87 -13.69
CA VAL A 260 13.73 0.51 -15.09
C VAL A 260 13.80 1.71 -16.03
#